data_AF-U6GHL5-F1
#
_entry.id   AF-U6GHL5-F1
#
_cell.length_a   1.000
_cell.length_b   1.000
_cell.length_c   1.000
_cell.angle_alpha   90.00
_cell.angle_beta   90.00
_cell.angle_gamma   90.00
#
_symmetry.space_group_name_H-M   'P 1'
#
loop_
_entity.id
_entity.type
_entity.pdbx_description
1 polymer ?
#
loop_
_entity_poly.entity_id
_entity_poly.type
_entity_poly.pdbx_seq_one_letter_code
_entity_poly.pdbx_strand_id
1 'polypeptide(L)'
;MIKRKVVERILKDLIYYKEEVIEHQQVLQQMKAAGREESDVRQRENVLRETVLMVFDSEKRLADACKQFEIFYLDNSLRCSKAVRLLHQQQQEQQQQQEQQQQQQKWQQEKQEKTQERYEQSGAAAADPAAADAAAAAKGIAAEAPPAATAAAAAAAEGDEEAWLVQEMQLAANAFKRVQQQLPDLLLPMHLFEANVSPEGLESEEEEVNNYNPEDI
;
A
#
# COMPACT_ATOMS: atom_id res chain seq x y z
N MET A 1 -9.80 8.58 1.47
CA MET A 1 -10.99 9.10 0.76
C MET A 1 -11.29 10.59 0.98
N ILE A 2 -10.92 11.18 2.12
CA ILE A 2 -11.27 12.58 2.46
C ILE A 2 -10.72 13.58 1.43
N LYS A 3 -9.44 13.47 1.04
CA LYS A 3 -8.80 14.40 0.09
C LYS A 3 -9.49 14.46 -1.29
N ARG A 4 -9.96 13.32 -1.81
CA ARG A 4 -10.73 13.27 -3.06
C ARG A 4 -12.03 14.08 -2.95
N LYS A 5 -12.80 13.89 -1.86
CA LYS A 5 -14.05 14.61 -1.64
C LYS A 5 -13.84 16.12 -1.50
N VAL A 6 -12.69 16.54 -0.96
CA VAL A 6 -12.33 17.97 -0.88
C VAL A 6 -12.16 18.56 -2.29
N VAL A 7 -11.41 17.90 -3.17
CA VAL A 7 -11.24 18.32 -4.57
C VAL A 7 -12.60 18.38 -5.29
N GLU A 8 -13.43 17.35 -5.13
CA GLU A 8 -14.77 17.30 -5.74
C GLU A 8 -15.68 18.45 -5.27
N ARG A 9 -15.61 18.83 -3.99
CA ARG A 9 -16.38 19.96 -3.47
C ARG A 9 -15.90 21.29 -4.04
N ILE A 10 -14.59 21.55 -4.02
CA ILE A 10 -14.03 22.81 -4.54
C ILE A 10 -14.31 22.95 -6.05
N LEU A 11 -14.25 21.85 -6.80
CA LEU A 11 -14.62 21.85 -8.21
C LEU A 11 -16.08 22.27 -8.44
N LYS A 12 -17.01 21.78 -7.61
CA LYS A 12 -18.42 22.20 -7.68
C LYS A 12 -18.58 23.68 -7.36
N ASP A 13 -17.91 24.17 -6.31
CA ASP A 13 -17.93 25.59 -5.96
C ASP A 13 -17.40 26.45 -7.12
N LEU A 14 -16.31 26.04 -7.76
CA LEU A 14 -15.74 26.72 -8.92
C LEU A 14 -16.70 26.78 -10.11
N ILE A 15 -17.38 25.68 -10.41
CA ILE A 15 -18.38 25.62 -11.49
C ILE A 15 -19.51 26.61 -11.19
N TYR A 16 -20.04 26.58 -9.96
CA TYR A 16 -21.11 27.47 -9.52
C TYR A 16 -20.73 28.96 -9.69
N TYR A 17 -19.54 29.37 -9.21
CA TYR A 17 -19.11 30.77 -9.37
C TYR A 17 -18.89 31.18 -10.82
N LYS A 18 -18.43 30.26 -11.69
CA LYS A 18 -18.30 30.54 -13.13
C LYS A 18 -19.65 30.76 -13.79
N GLU A 19 -20.66 29.98 -13.44
CA GLU A 19 -22.04 30.17 -13.91
C GLU A 19 -22.59 31.51 -13.43
N GLU A 20 -22.40 31.85 -12.16
CA GLU A 20 -22.84 33.13 -11.58
C GLU A 20 -22.21 34.35 -12.28
N VAL A 21 -20.92 34.28 -12.64
CA VAL A 21 -20.24 35.31 -13.44
C VAL A 21 -20.92 35.51 -14.80
N ILE A 22 -21.29 34.43 -15.49
CA ILE A 22 -21.97 34.50 -16.79
C ILE A 22 -23.33 35.16 -16.63
N GLU A 23 -24.12 34.76 -15.64
CA GLU A 23 -25.42 35.38 -15.35
C GLU A 23 -25.28 36.88 -15.04
N HIS A 24 -24.30 37.25 -14.22
CA HIS A 24 -24.03 38.65 -13.88
C HIS A 24 -23.63 39.47 -15.12
N GLN A 25 -22.78 38.92 -15.99
CA GLN A 25 -22.42 39.56 -17.26
C GLN A 25 -23.64 39.77 -18.17
N GLN A 26 -24.51 38.76 -18.30
CA GLN A 26 -25.73 38.86 -19.11
C GLN A 26 -26.68 39.94 -18.59
N VAL A 27 -26.94 39.96 -17.28
CA VAL A 27 -27.78 40.99 -16.64
C VAL A 27 -27.19 42.39 -16.87
N LEU A 28 -25.87 42.52 -16.75
CA LEU A 28 -25.18 43.80 -16.94
C LEU A 28 -25.28 44.30 -18.39
N GLN A 29 -25.15 43.40 -19.37
CA GLN A 29 -25.39 43.71 -20.78
C GLN A 29 -26.84 44.15 -21.03
N GLN A 30 -27.82 43.46 -20.44
CA GLN A 30 -29.23 43.83 -20.54
C GLN A 30 -29.51 45.22 -19.93
N MET A 31 -28.94 45.52 -18.76
CA MET A 31 -29.08 46.84 -18.11
C MET A 31 -28.50 47.97 -18.98
N LYS A 32 -27.34 47.74 -19.59
CA LYS A 32 -26.71 48.69 -20.53
C LYS A 32 -27.56 48.88 -21.79
N ALA A 33 -28.06 47.80 -22.39
CA ALA A 33 -28.91 47.87 -23.58
C ALA A 33 -30.26 48.56 -23.32
N ALA A 34 -30.82 48.40 -22.11
CA ALA A 34 -32.05 49.05 -21.69
C ALA A 34 -31.86 50.54 -21.32
N GLY A 35 -30.62 51.07 -21.33
CA GLY A 35 -30.34 52.44 -20.93
C GLY A 35 -30.68 52.74 -19.47
N ARG A 36 -30.42 51.78 -18.57
CA ARG A 36 -30.56 51.98 -17.12
C ARG A 36 -29.61 53.07 -16.60
N GLU A 37 -29.88 53.59 -15.41
CA GLU A 37 -29.06 54.63 -14.79
C GLU A 37 -27.62 54.13 -14.53
N GLU A 38 -26.64 55.00 -14.77
CA GLU A 38 -25.21 54.71 -14.62
C GLU A 38 -24.83 54.29 -13.19
N SER A 39 -25.57 54.73 -12.18
CA SER A 39 -25.37 54.32 -10.78
C SER A 39 -25.67 52.83 -10.59
N ASP A 40 -26.80 52.37 -11.12
CA ASP A 40 -27.23 50.97 -11.03
C ASP A 40 -26.27 50.05 -11.80
N VAL A 41 -25.82 50.50 -12.97
CA VAL A 41 -24.83 49.76 -13.78
C VAL A 41 -23.52 49.62 -13.00
N ARG A 42 -23.00 50.70 -12.40
CA ARG A 42 -21.78 50.65 -11.57
C ARG A 42 -21.93 49.75 -10.35
N GLN A 43 -23.09 49.76 -9.69
CA GLN A 43 -23.36 48.85 -8.60
C GLN A 43 -23.28 47.39 -9.08
N ARG A 44 -23.88 47.07 -10.24
CA ARG A 44 -23.83 45.71 -10.78
C ARG A 44 -22.43 45.30 -11.26
N GLU A 45 -21.66 46.24 -11.80
CA GLU A 45 -20.24 46.03 -12.14
C GLU A 45 -19.39 45.69 -10.91
N ASN A 46 -19.65 46.34 -9.77
CA ASN A 46 -18.97 46.00 -8.51
C ASN A 46 -19.29 44.57 -8.07
N VAL A 47 -20.56 44.16 -8.13
CA VAL A 47 -20.94 42.78 -7.80
C VAL A 47 -20.26 41.77 -8.73
N LEU A 48 -20.26 42.03 -10.05
CA LEU A 48 -19.54 41.17 -11.01
C LEU A 48 -18.05 41.07 -10.67
N ARG A 49 -17.40 42.19 -10.30
CA ARG A 49 -15.99 42.20 -9.91
C ARG A 49 -15.73 41.35 -8.68
N GLU A 50 -16.59 41.43 -7.66
CA GLU A 50 -16.49 40.60 -6.46
C GLU A 50 -16.64 39.10 -6.77
N THR A 51 -17.63 38.71 -7.58
CA THR A 51 -17.81 37.31 -8.00
C THR A 51 -16.61 36.79 -8.79
N VAL A 52 -16.01 37.61 -9.66
CA VAL A 52 -14.79 37.24 -10.40
C VAL A 52 -13.60 36.97 -9.47
N LEU A 53 -13.45 37.73 -8.38
CA LEU A 53 -12.43 37.45 -7.38
C LEU A 53 -12.65 36.10 -6.67
N MET A 54 -13.90 35.69 -6.46
CA MET A 54 -14.22 34.38 -5.87
C MET A 54 -13.87 33.22 -6.81
N VAL A 55 -14.00 33.40 -8.13
CA VAL A 55 -13.55 32.40 -9.12
C VAL A 55 -12.04 32.19 -8.99
N PHE A 56 -11.25 33.26 -9.01
CA PHE A 56 -9.79 33.16 -8.90
C PHE A 56 -9.34 32.48 -7.59
N ASP A 57 -9.95 32.85 -6.46
CA ASP A 57 -9.65 32.23 -5.18
C ASP A 57 -10.03 30.74 -5.15
N SER A 58 -11.17 30.38 -5.76
CA SER A 58 -11.59 28.97 -5.89
C SER A 58 -10.66 28.17 -6.80
N GLU A 59 -10.16 28.75 -7.89
CA GLU A 59 -9.16 28.13 -8.77
C GLU A 59 -7.85 27.87 -8.02
N LYS A 60 -7.37 28.85 -7.25
CA LYS A 60 -6.17 28.68 -6.41
C LYS A 60 -6.37 27.56 -5.39
N ARG A 61 -7.50 27.57 -4.67
CA ARG A 61 -7.85 26.50 -3.71
C ARG A 61 -7.94 25.13 -4.37
N LEU A 62 -8.46 25.05 -5.60
CA LEU A 62 -8.53 23.81 -6.36
C LEU A 62 -7.13 23.31 -6.73
N ALA A 63 -6.26 24.19 -7.23
CA ALA A 63 -4.88 23.85 -7.58
C ALA A 63 -4.11 23.32 -6.36
N ASP A 64 -4.21 24.01 -5.21
CA ASP A 64 -3.58 23.57 -3.97
C ASP A 64 -4.12 22.21 -3.50
N ALA A 65 -5.44 21.99 -3.57
CA ALA A 65 -6.06 20.73 -3.20
C ALA A 65 -5.63 19.57 -4.13
N CYS A 66 -5.52 19.84 -5.44
CA CYS A 66 -5.02 18.87 -6.41
C CYS A 66 -3.56 18.49 -6.12
N LYS A 67 -2.68 19.47 -5.86
CA LYS A 67 -1.29 19.21 -5.49
C LYS A 67 -1.17 18.37 -4.21
N GLN A 68 -1.98 18.68 -3.19
CA GLN A 68 -2.01 17.88 -1.95
C GLN A 68 -2.54 16.46 -2.16
N PHE A 69 -3.48 16.29 -3.10
CA PHE A 69 -4.02 14.98 -3.46
C PHE A 69 -3.00 14.14 -4.23
N GLU A 70 -2.27 14.75 -5.15
CA GLU A 70 -1.20 14.11 -5.91
C GLU A 70 -0.07 13.62 -5.01
N ILE A 71 0.45 14.49 -4.12
CA ILE A 71 1.47 14.12 -3.13
C ILE A 71 1.01 12.91 -2.29
N PHE A 72 -0.25 12.93 -1.86
CA PHE A 72 -0.83 11.82 -1.11
C PHE A 72 -0.92 10.53 -1.91
N TYR A 73 -1.32 10.61 -3.17
CA TYR A 73 -1.43 9.45 -4.04
C TYR A 73 -0.06 8.82 -4.31
N LEU A 74 0.96 9.64 -4.57
CA LEU A 74 2.33 9.18 -4.79
C LEU A 74 2.92 8.52 -3.53
N ASP A 75 2.77 9.14 -2.35
CA ASP A 75 3.22 8.54 -1.09
C ASP A 75 2.52 7.20 -0.82
N ASN A 76 1.20 7.13 -1.02
CA ASN A 76 0.45 5.90 -0.82
C ASN A 76 0.86 4.79 -1.81
N SER A 77 1.01 5.12 -3.09
CA SER A 77 1.49 4.21 -4.12
C SER A 77 2.86 3.63 -3.78
N LEU A 78 3.79 4.49 -3.33
CA LEU A 78 5.13 4.08 -2.93
C LEU A 78 5.09 3.12 -1.74
N ARG A 79 4.28 3.42 -0.71
CA ARG A 79 4.09 2.54 0.45
C ARG A 79 3.51 1.18 0.06
N CYS A 80 2.49 1.17 -0.80
CA CYS A 80 1.90 -0.07 -1.30
C CYS A 80 2.93 -0.92 -2.08
N SER A 81 3.68 -0.32 -3.01
CA SER A 81 4.75 -1.02 -3.74
C SER A 81 5.80 -1.62 -2.81
N LYS A 82 6.22 -0.86 -1.78
CA LYS A 82 7.18 -1.34 -0.78
C LYS A 82 6.60 -2.50 0.04
N ALA A 83 5.35 -2.39 0.49
CA ALA A 83 4.67 -3.44 1.25
C ALA A 83 4.53 -4.73 0.44
N VAL A 84 4.17 -4.64 -0.85
CA VAL A 84 4.10 -5.79 -1.77
C VAL A 84 5.45 -6.47 -1.92
N ARG A 85 6.53 -5.70 -2.09
CA ARG A 85 7.90 -6.25 -2.17
C ARG A 85 8.32 -6.95 -0.88
N LEU A 86 8.04 -6.36 0.27
CA LEU A 86 8.34 -6.98 1.57
C LEU A 86 7.55 -8.28 1.79
N LEU A 87 6.26 -8.29 1.44
CA LEU A 87 5.43 -9.49 1.53
C LEU A 87 5.96 -10.60 0.60
N HIS A 88 6.39 -10.23 -0.60
CA HIS A 88 6.99 -11.18 -1.54
C HIS A 88 8.31 -11.75 -0.99
N GLN A 89 9.19 -10.90 -0.45
CA GLN A 89 10.43 -11.33 0.18
C GLN A 89 10.17 -12.30 1.35
N GLN A 90 9.23 -11.96 2.24
CA GLN A 90 8.84 -12.82 3.36
C GLN A 90 8.29 -14.17 2.87
N GLN A 91 7.54 -14.19 1.78
CA GLN A 91 7.02 -15.42 1.19
C GLN A 91 8.15 -16.30 0.64
N GLN A 92 9.16 -15.73 -0.01
CA GLN A 92 10.32 -16.48 -0.49
C GLN A 92 11.12 -17.10 0.66
N GLU A 93 11.33 -16.35 1.75
CA GLU A 93 12.02 -16.85 2.95
C GLU A 93 11.29 -18.04 3.59
N GLN A 94 9.94 -18.00 3.65
CA GLN A 94 9.16 -19.14 4.13
C GLN A 94 9.33 -20.39 3.25
N GLN A 95 9.38 -20.23 1.93
CA GLN A 95 9.58 -21.37 1.02
C GLN A 95 10.95 -22.02 1.25
N GLN A 96 12.01 -21.21 1.35
CA GLN A 96 13.36 -21.71 1.62
C GLN A 96 13.44 -22.46 2.97
N GLN A 97 12.76 -21.96 4.00
CA GLN A 97 12.71 -22.66 5.29
C GLN A 97 12.00 -24.02 5.19
N GLN A 98 10.90 -24.11 4.43
CA GLN A 98 10.20 -25.38 4.22
C GLN A 98 11.07 -26.39 3.46
N GLU A 99 11.78 -25.94 2.42
CA GLU A 99 12.69 -26.81 1.66
C GLU A 99 13.82 -27.34 2.53
N GLN A 100 14.42 -26.51 3.39
CA GLN A 100 15.45 -26.96 4.35
C GLN A 100 14.91 -28.02 5.31
N GLN A 101 13.68 -27.87 5.82
CA GLN A 101 13.07 -28.88 6.68
C GLN A 101 12.84 -30.20 5.95
N GLN A 102 12.38 -30.15 4.69
CA GLN A 102 12.20 -31.36 3.88
C GLN A 102 13.53 -32.07 3.59
N GLN A 103 14.60 -31.31 3.31
CA GLN A 103 15.93 -31.90 3.13
C GLN A 103 16.44 -32.58 4.41
N GLN A 104 16.22 -31.97 5.59
CA GLN A 104 16.56 -32.61 6.86
C GLN A 104 15.80 -33.91 7.09
N GLN A 105 14.50 -33.95 6.77
CA GLN A 105 13.70 -35.17 6.90
C GLN A 105 14.18 -36.27 5.96
N LYS A 106 14.46 -35.94 4.68
CA LYS A 106 15.02 -36.90 3.72
C LYS A 106 16.36 -37.44 4.18
N TRP A 107 17.24 -36.57 4.68
CA TRP A 107 18.54 -36.97 5.20
C TRP A 107 18.40 -37.92 6.40
N GLN A 108 17.43 -37.67 7.29
CA GLN A 108 17.14 -38.59 8.41
C GLN A 108 16.62 -39.94 7.92
N GLN A 109 15.75 -39.97 6.91
CA GLN A 109 15.22 -41.20 6.31
C GLN A 109 16.34 -42.00 5.64
N GLU A 110 17.16 -41.38 4.79
CA GLU A 110 18.30 -42.02 4.13
C GLU A 110 19.29 -42.60 5.16
N LYS A 111 19.52 -41.89 6.27
CA LYS A 111 20.36 -42.37 7.35
C LYS A 111 19.77 -43.60 8.05
N GLN A 112 18.45 -43.62 8.29
CA GLN A 112 17.75 -44.78 8.86
C GLN A 112 17.80 -45.98 7.90
N GLU A 113 17.51 -45.75 6.62
CA GLU A 113 17.56 -46.78 5.57
C GLU A 113 18.96 -47.38 5.46
N LYS A 114 20.00 -46.56 5.33
CA LYS A 114 21.39 -47.02 5.29
C LYS A 114 21.82 -47.78 6.55
N THR A 115 21.26 -47.41 7.71
CA THR A 115 21.49 -48.12 8.96
C THR A 115 20.79 -49.49 8.93
N GLN A 116 19.55 -49.55 8.45
CA GLN A 116 18.79 -50.79 8.27
C GLN A 116 19.46 -51.72 7.25
N GLU A 117 19.89 -51.21 6.10
CA GLU A 117 20.66 -51.96 5.10
C GLU A 117 21.95 -52.54 5.69
N ARG A 118 22.68 -51.77 6.51
CA ARG A 118 23.87 -52.27 7.22
C ARG A 118 23.51 -53.38 8.19
N TYR A 119 22.41 -53.27 8.92
CA TYR A 119 21.94 -54.34 9.81
C TYR A 119 21.56 -55.59 9.00
N GLU A 120 20.83 -55.47 7.91
CA GLU A 120 20.45 -56.59 7.03
C GLU A 120 21.69 -57.26 6.39
N GLN A 121 22.70 -56.48 5.99
CA GLN A 121 23.97 -57.02 5.50
C GLN A 121 24.80 -57.71 6.59
N SER A 122 24.73 -57.25 7.85
CA SER A 122 25.45 -57.86 8.98
C SER A 122 24.73 -59.06 9.62
N GLY A 123 23.39 -59.06 9.58
CA GLY A 123 22.54 -60.01 10.30
C GLY A 123 22.46 -61.41 9.69
N ALA A 124 22.95 -61.59 8.46
CA ALA A 124 23.02 -62.91 7.82
C ALA A 124 24.12 -63.83 8.41
N ALA A 125 25.01 -63.33 9.27
CA ALA A 125 26.18 -64.09 9.75
C ALA A 125 26.10 -64.60 11.20
N ALA A 126 25.07 -64.27 11.99
CA ALA A 126 25.06 -64.62 13.41
C ALA A 126 23.65 -64.95 13.94
N ALA A 127 23.10 -66.09 13.52
CA ALA A 127 22.06 -66.78 14.27
C ALA A 127 22.72 -67.92 15.07
N ASP A 128 23.18 -67.61 16.28
CA ASP A 128 23.49 -68.63 17.30
C ASP A 128 22.54 -68.38 18.50
N PRO A 129 21.51 -69.23 18.70
CA PRO A 129 20.47 -69.00 19.68
C PRO A 129 20.87 -69.58 21.04
N ALA A 130 21.62 -68.84 21.86
CA ALA A 130 21.91 -69.28 23.22
C ALA A 130 22.15 -68.10 24.18
N ALA A 131 21.09 -67.65 24.84
CA ALA A 131 21.04 -67.28 26.26
C ALA A 131 19.86 -66.33 26.53
N ALA A 132 18.74 -66.91 26.94
CA ALA A 132 17.81 -66.25 27.82
C ALA A 132 18.43 -66.22 29.23
N ASP A 133 18.48 -65.06 29.90
CA ASP A 133 17.99 -64.86 31.27
C ASP A 133 18.45 -63.52 31.89
N ALA A 134 17.64 -63.07 32.85
CA ALA A 134 17.82 -61.97 33.81
C ALA A 134 17.55 -60.54 33.29
N ALA A 135 16.41 -59.92 33.65
CA ALA A 135 16.15 -59.22 34.93
C ALA A 135 16.93 -57.89 35.04
N ALA A 136 16.44 -56.77 35.57
CA ALA A 136 15.19 -56.32 36.14
C ALA A 136 15.27 -54.78 36.28
N ALA A 137 14.11 -54.14 36.42
CA ALA A 137 13.83 -52.95 37.25
C ALA A 137 14.78 -51.73 37.22
N ALA A 138 14.29 -50.60 36.68
CA ALA A 138 14.57 -49.28 37.23
C ALA A 138 13.40 -48.30 36.96
N LYS A 139 13.21 -47.38 37.90
CA LYS A 139 11.96 -46.75 38.32
C LYS A 139 12.18 -45.22 38.40
N GLY A 140 11.18 -44.42 38.01
CA GLY A 140 11.09 -42.97 38.31
C GLY A 140 11.86 -42.06 37.35
N ILE A 141 11.53 -40.78 37.14
CA ILE A 141 10.78 -39.80 37.94
C ILE A 141 10.12 -38.77 36.99
N ALA A 142 8.90 -38.35 37.31
CA ALA A 142 8.17 -37.26 36.66
C ALA A 142 8.73 -35.88 37.06
N ALA A 143 8.83 -34.94 36.12
CA ALA A 143 9.21 -33.55 36.41
C ALA A 143 8.19 -32.55 35.83
N GLU A 144 7.81 -31.62 36.70
CA GLU A 144 6.73 -30.65 36.63
C GLU A 144 6.89 -29.56 35.56
N ALA A 145 5.74 -29.06 35.10
CA ALA A 145 5.58 -27.84 34.33
C ALA A 145 5.29 -26.63 35.26
N PRO A 146 5.82 -25.43 34.98
CA PRO A 146 5.32 -24.19 35.56
C PRO A 146 4.43 -23.36 34.59
N PRO A 147 3.50 -22.53 35.12
CA PRO A 147 2.51 -21.77 34.35
C PRO A 147 2.88 -20.30 34.10
N ALA A 148 2.25 -19.74 33.05
CA ALA A 148 1.72 -18.39 32.85
C ALA A 148 2.53 -17.13 33.27
N ALA A 149 2.74 -16.24 32.29
CA ALA A 149 2.81 -14.79 32.53
C ALA A 149 2.16 -14.03 31.35
N THR A 150 0.91 -13.62 31.56
CA THR A 150 0.15 -12.65 30.76
C THR A 150 0.34 -11.26 31.36
N ALA A 151 1.03 -10.35 30.66
CA ALA A 151 0.92 -8.90 30.90
C ALA A 151 1.70 -8.12 29.83
N ALA A 152 1.00 -7.39 28.95
CA ALA A 152 1.40 -6.09 28.41
C ALA A 152 0.45 -5.69 27.26
N ALA A 153 -0.70 -5.11 27.63
CA ALA A 153 -1.57 -4.38 26.73
C ALA A 153 -1.78 -2.99 27.32
N ALA A 154 -1.14 -1.97 26.75
CA ALA A 154 -1.54 -0.56 26.77
C ALA A 154 -0.40 0.35 26.27
N ALA A 155 -0.36 0.59 24.95
CA ALA A 155 0.23 1.78 24.33
C ALA A 155 -0.41 1.94 22.93
N ALA A 156 -1.46 2.74 22.82
CA ALA A 156 -1.43 4.09 22.22
C ALA A 156 -1.24 4.02 20.69
N ALA A 157 -2.27 3.67 19.91
CA ALA A 157 -3.44 4.49 19.52
C ALA A 157 -3.17 5.67 18.54
N GLU A 158 -2.03 5.69 17.85
CA GLU A 158 -1.83 6.53 16.64
C GLU A 158 -1.47 5.74 15.36
N GLY A 159 -1.48 4.40 15.41
CA GLY A 159 -1.16 3.53 14.27
C GLY A 159 -2.35 2.79 13.63
N ASP A 160 -3.59 3.06 14.07
CA ASP A 160 -4.73 2.17 13.78
C ASP A 160 -5.22 2.27 12.31
N GLU A 161 -5.02 3.41 11.65
CA GLU A 161 -5.35 3.54 10.23
C GLU A 161 -4.43 2.70 9.33
N GLU A 162 -3.15 2.55 9.71
CA GLU A 162 -2.19 1.74 8.97
C GLU A 162 -2.40 0.24 9.26
N ALA A 163 -2.81 -0.11 10.48
CA ALA A 163 -3.16 -1.48 10.86
C ALA A 163 -4.38 -2.01 10.08
N TRP A 164 -5.44 -1.21 9.92
CA TRP A 164 -6.59 -1.58 9.09
C TRP A 164 -6.18 -1.78 7.62
N LEU A 165 -5.35 -0.89 7.06
CA LEU A 165 -4.92 -1.00 5.67
C LEU A 165 -4.09 -2.28 5.44
N VAL A 166 -3.19 -2.61 6.37
CA VAL A 166 -2.43 -3.87 6.34
C VAL A 166 -3.38 -5.07 6.41
N GLN A 167 -4.39 -5.04 7.30
CA GLN A 167 -5.37 -6.12 7.42
C GLN A 167 -6.20 -6.29 6.13
N GLU A 168 -6.63 -5.19 5.50
CA GLU A 168 -7.39 -5.20 4.26
C GLU A 168 -6.52 -5.69 3.08
N MET A 169 -5.26 -5.26 3.00
CA MET A 169 -4.28 -5.81 2.05
C MET A 169 -4.04 -7.31 2.29
N GLN A 170 -3.99 -7.77 3.54
CA GLN A 170 -3.85 -9.18 3.88
C GLN A 170 -5.06 -10.00 3.42
N LEU A 171 -6.27 -9.47 3.62
CA LEU A 171 -7.53 -10.05 3.14
C LEU A 171 -7.56 -10.13 1.62
N ALA A 172 -7.18 -9.05 0.94
CA ALA A 172 -7.08 -9.02 -0.52
C ALA A 172 -6.03 -10.02 -1.04
N ALA A 173 -4.86 -10.11 -0.41
CA ALA A 173 -3.83 -11.09 -0.76
C ALA A 173 -4.31 -12.54 -0.55
N ASN A 174 -5.05 -12.80 0.53
CA ASN A 174 -5.63 -14.12 0.79
C ASN A 174 -6.74 -14.47 -0.21
N ALA A 175 -7.58 -13.51 -0.59
CA ALA A 175 -8.56 -13.68 -1.65
C ALA A 175 -7.88 -13.99 -2.99
N PHE A 176 -6.80 -13.27 -3.30
CA PHE A 176 -6.00 -13.50 -4.51
C PHE A 176 -5.37 -14.89 -4.53
N LYS A 177 -4.79 -15.35 -3.41
CA LYS A 177 -4.27 -16.73 -3.27
C LYS A 177 -5.35 -17.78 -3.52
N ARG A 178 -6.57 -17.59 -3.03
CA ARG A 178 -7.68 -18.51 -3.30
C ARG A 178 -8.06 -18.55 -4.78
N VAL A 179 -8.10 -17.39 -5.43
CA VAL A 179 -8.37 -17.31 -6.89
C VAL A 179 -7.27 -18.02 -7.68
N GLN A 180 -6.01 -17.81 -7.32
CA GLN A 180 -4.87 -18.46 -7.97
C GLN A 180 -4.87 -19.99 -7.77
N GLN A 181 -5.32 -20.49 -6.61
CA GLN A 181 -5.50 -21.93 -6.37
C GLN A 181 -6.65 -22.54 -7.18
N GLN A 182 -7.71 -21.76 -7.47
CA GLN A 182 -8.86 -22.21 -8.26
C GLN A 182 -8.61 -22.15 -9.77
N LEU A 183 -7.72 -21.25 -10.21
CA LEU A 183 -7.40 -21.00 -11.62
C LEU A 183 -5.88 -20.91 -11.80
N PRO A 184 -5.17 -22.06 -11.78
CA PRO A 184 -3.69 -22.08 -11.89
C PRO A 184 -3.17 -21.53 -13.23
N ASP A 185 -3.99 -21.56 -14.29
CA ASP A 185 -3.65 -21.00 -15.61
C ASP A 185 -3.87 -19.49 -15.71
N LEU A 186 -4.55 -18.87 -14.73
CA LEU A 186 -4.71 -17.42 -14.67
C LEU A 186 -3.47 -16.80 -14.02
N LEU A 187 -2.34 -16.92 -14.70
CA LEU A 187 -1.14 -16.12 -14.42
C LEU A 187 -1.50 -14.66 -14.68
N LEU A 188 -2.08 -13.99 -13.68
CA LEU A 188 -2.18 -12.54 -13.68
C LEU A 188 -0.74 -12.02 -13.78
N PRO A 189 -0.39 -11.33 -14.87
CA PRO A 189 0.98 -10.87 -15.09
C PRO A 189 1.36 -9.94 -13.95
N MET A 190 2.19 -10.42 -13.02
CA MET A 190 2.73 -9.63 -11.91
C MET A 190 3.47 -8.37 -12.39
N HIS A 191 3.90 -8.38 -13.65
CA HIS A 191 4.58 -7.28 -14.35
C HIS A 191 3.67 -6.05 -14.54
N LEU A 192 2.35 -6.16 -14.37
CA LEU A 192 1.46 -4.99 -14.41
C LEU A 192 1.70 -4.02 -13.22
N PHE A 193 2.27 -4.50 -12.12
CA PHE A 193 2.66 -3.69 -10.96
C PHE A 193 4.14 -3.29 -10.96
N GLU A 194 4.95 -3.89 -11.83
CA GLU A 194 6.24 -3.34 -12.24
C GLU A 194 5.94 -2.24 -13.26
N ALA A 195 5.38 -1.13 -12.79
CA ALA A 195 5.46 0.10 -13.55
C ALA A 195 6.97 0.33 -13.77
N ASN A 196 7.44 0.05 -14.99
CA ASN A 196 8.69 0.54 -15.55
C ASN A 196 8.57 2.07 -15.59
N VAL A 197 8.60 2.69 -14.42
CA VAL A 197 8.94 4.10 -14.26
C VAL A 197 10.43 4.12 -14.55
N SER A 198 10.76 4.15 -15.85
CA SER A 198 12.13 4.36 -16.28
C SER A 198 12.58 5.67 -15.62
N PRO A 199 13.58 5.66 -14.73
CA PRO A 199 14.02 6.85 -14.02
C PRO A 199 14.71 7.87 -14.96
N GLU A 200 14.83 7.57 -16.25
CA GLU A 200 15.58 8.36 -17.24
C GLU A 200 14.79 9.54 -17.86
N GLY A 201 13.58 9.84 -17.40
CA GLY A 201 12.73 10.88 -18.00
C GLY A 201 12.53 12.18 -17.22
N LEU A 202 13.08 12.30 -16.00
CA LEU A 202 13.09 13.56 -15.26
C LEU A 202 14.42 14.28 -15.52
N GLU A 203 14.64 14.62 -16.79
CA GLU A 203 15.54 15.72 -17.11
C GLU A 203 14.92 16.96 -16.48
N SER A 204 15.63 17.48 -15.49
CA SER A 204 15.42 18.79 -14.89
C SER A 204 15.07 19.81 -15.96
N GLU A 205 13.84 20.31 -15.94
CA GLU A 205 13.59 21.67 -16.40
C GLU A 205 14.45 22.56 -15.51
N GLU A 206 15.67 22.83 -16.00
CA GLU A 206 16.55 23.83 -15.43
C GLU A 206 15.74 25.13 -15.38
N GLU A 207 15.47 25.60 -14.16
CA GLU A 207 15.01 26.96 -13.92
C GLU A 207 15.97 27.88 -14.67
N GLU A 208 15.52 28.43 -15.80
CA GLU A 208 16.12 29.62 -16.40
C GLU A 208 16.01 30.72 -15.34
N VAL A 209 17.06 30.82 -14.51
CA VAL A 209 17.29 31.93 -13.61
C VAL A 209 17.44 33.15 -14.50
N ASN A 210 16.32 33.84 -14.68
CA ASN A 210 16.25 35.10 -15.40
C ASN A 210 17.05 36.12 -14.57
N ASN A 211 18.33 36.22 -14.89
CA ASN A 211 19.31 37.07 -14.24
C ASN A 211 19.00 38.52 -14.65
N TYR A 212 18.02 39.11 -13.98
CA TYR A 212 17.62 40.50 -14.18
C TYR A 212 18.76 41.41 -13.73
N ASN A 213 19.41 42.08 -14.68
CA ASN A 213 20.47 43.03 -14.43
C ASN A 213 19.84 44.42 -14.16
N PRO A 214 19.91 44.96 -12.92
CA PRO A 214 19.26 46.22 -12.58
C PRO A 214 19.95 47.47 -13.17
N GLU A 215 21.03 47.34 -13.94
CA GLU A 215 21.75 48.48 -14.55
C GLU A 215 21.29 48.82 -15.98
N ASP A 216 20.33 48.10 -16.57
CA ASP A 216 19.82 48.34 -17.94
C ASP A 216 18.62 49.32 -18.00
N ILE A 217 18.48 50.25 -17.04
CA ILE A 217 17.45 51.33 -17.04
C ILE A 217 18.11 52.72 -17.02
#